data_AF-A0A3N5IS05-F1
#
_entry.id   AF-A0A3N5IS05-F1
#
_cell.length_a   1.000
_cell.length_b   1.000
_cell.length_c   1.000
_cell.angle_alpha   90.00
_cell.angle_beta   90.00
_cell.angle_gamma   90.00
#
_symmetry.space_group_name_H-M   'P 1'
#
loop_
_entity.id
_entity.type
_entity.pdbx_description
1 polymer ?
#
loop_
_entity_poly.entity_id
_entity_poly.type
_entity_poly.pdbx_seq_one_letter_code
_entity_poly.pdbx_strand_id
1 'polypeptide(L)'
;KGYHLTKSVRNEVAEEKNRMMISAARQKGLGEIGAFTEEQTATFYQENRNLFESGAQVNVQEILVKSDATAYMVFRKATAGEDFTRLAKEYNVRSETQNNGGNLGWISETQYDAVGQKGVKMKVGEISEPINHKEGFSVIRILDRKSGELPDLKKNTSRIRREMRNQMTADRKKQWLDGIKASIPVMVYEPALRKEFKFDQAE
;
A
#
# COMPACT_ATOMS: atom_id res chain seq x y z
N LYS A 1 -3.67 50.90 -11.52
CA LYS A 1 -4.22 50.07 -12.63
C LYS A 1 -5.49 49.27 -12.25
N GLY A 2 -6.04 49.38 -11.03
CA GLY A 2 -7.40 48.85 -10.72
C GLY A 2 -7.57 47.32 -10.76
N TYR A 3 -6.49 46.54 -10.86
CA TYR A 3 -6.56 45.08 -11.02
C TYR A 3 -7.35 44.35 -9.91
N HIS A 4 -7.33 44.87 -8.68
CA HIS A 4 -8.11 44.32 -7.54
C HIS A 4 -9.64 44.40 -7.72
N LEU A 5 -10.14 45.21 -8.66
CA LEU A 5 -11.57 45.32 -8.98
C LEU A 5 -12.00 44.34 -10.07
N THR A 6 -11.03 43.73 -10.79
CA THR A 6 -11.34 42.76 -11.84
C THR A 6 -12.03 41.53 -11.25
N LYS A 7 -12.89 40.89 -12.04
CA LYS A 7 -13.60 39.68 -11.63
C LYS A 7 -12.63 38.54 -11.28
N SER A 8 -11.55 38.37 -12.04
CA SER A 8 -10.53 37.34 -11.79
C SER A 8 -9.89 37.50 -10.41
N VAL A 9 -9.35 38.70 -10.13
CA VAL A 9 -8.67 38.96 -8.85
C VAL A 9 -9.64 38.88 -7.67
N ARG A 10 -10.89 39.33 -7.82
CA ARG A 10 -11.91 39.18 -6.76
C ARG A 10 -12.25 37.71 -6.49
N ASN A 11 -12.34 36.88 -7.53
CA ASN A 11 -12.57 35.45 -7.38
C ASN A 11 -11.40 34.76 -6.69
N GLU A 12 -10.16 35.02 -7.12
CA GLU A 12 -8.95 34.47 -6.51
C GLU A 12 -8.83 34.85 -5.02
N VAL A 13 -9.11 36.11 -4.68
CA VAL A 13 -9.13 36.59 -3.29
C VAL A 13 -10.23 35.89 -2.48
N ALA A 14 -11.41 35.68 -3.04
CA ALA A 14 -12.50 34.98 -2.37
C ALA A 14 -12.15 33.50 -2.12
N GLU A 15 -11.55 32.83 -3.10
CA GLU A 15 -11.09 31.45 -2.96
C GLU A 15 -9.99 31.32 -1.92
N GLU A 16 -9.00 32.23 -1.93
CA GLU A 16 -7.92 32.22 -0.93
C GLU A 16 -8.46 32.47 0.47
N LYS A 17 -9.37 33.44 0.61
CA LYS A 17 -10.07 33.67 1.89
C LYS A 17 -10.78 32.40 2.36
N ASN A 18 -11.50 31.70 1.49
CA ASN A 18 -12.19 30.46 1.84
C ASN A 18 -11.19 29.35 2.24
N ARG A 19 -10.10 29.18 1.49
CA ARG A 19 -9.01 28.24 1.84
C ARG A 19 -8.43 28.53 3.22
N MET A 20 -8.11 29.79 3.49
CA MET A 20 -7.58 30.22 4.80
C MET A 20 -8.58 29.98 5.94
N MET A 21 -9.86 30.28 5.73
CA MET A 21 -10.92 30.03 6.72
C MET A 21 -11.09 28.54 7.01
N ILE A 22 -11.08 27.68 5.99
CA ILE A 22 -11.14 26.22 6.17
C ILE A 22 -9.90 25.72 6.93
N SER A 23 -8.72 26.23 6.58
CA SER A 23 -7.47 25.88 7.26
C SER A 23 -7.51 26.27 8.74
N ALA A 24 -7.91 27.50 9.06
CA ALA A 24 -8.04 27.99 10.43
C ALA A 24 -9.11 27.23 11.23
N ALA A 25 -10.26 26.93 10.61
CA ALA A 25 -11.32 26.13 11.23
C ALA A 25 -10.85 24.70 11.52
N ARG A 26 -10.11 24.09 10.60
CA ARG A 26 -9.49 22.77 10.79
C ARG A 26 -8.48 22.80 11.92
N GLN A 27 -7.58 23.79 11.94
CA GLN A 27 -6.58 23.93 13.01
C GLN A 27 -7.25 24.05 14.38
N LYS A 28 -8.27 24.91 14.51
CA LYS A 28 -9.03 25.09 15.75
C LYS A 28 -9.85 23.84 16.11
N GLY A 29 -10.48 23.21 15.13
CA GLY A 29 -11.34 22.03 15.34
C GLY A 29 -10.60 20.77 15.72
N LEU A 30 -9.39 20.57 15.19
CA LEU A 30 -8.53 19.42 15.53
C LEU A 30 -7.77 19.62 16.86
N GLY A 31 -7.55 20.87 17.25
CA GLY A 31 -6.75 21.23 18.42
C GLY A 31 -5.30 20.75 18.32
N GLU A 32 -4.56 20.87 19.42
CA GLU A 32 -3.18 20.38 19.51
C GLU A 32 -3.14 18.91 19.96
N ILE A 33 -2.24 18.13 19.36
CA ILE A 33 -1.91 16.78 19.82
C ILE A 33 -0.57 16.86 20.54
N GLY A 34 -0.63 16.72 21.88
CA GLY A 34 0.53 16.77 22.75
C GLY A 34 1.52 15.62 22.54
N ALA A 35 2.53 15.57 23.40
CA ALA A 35 3.46 14.46 23.45
C ALA A 35 2.80 13.20 24.04
N PHE A 36 3.17 12.02 23.53
CA PHE A 36 2.73 10.74 24.07
C PHE A 36 3.71 10.22 25.12
N THR A 37 3.19 9.66 26.21
CA THR A 37 4.01 9.02 27.24
C THR A 37 4.62 7.72 26.72
N GLU A 38 5.63 7.20 27.44
CA GLU A 38 6.20 5.89 27.11
C GLU A 38 5.17 4.77 27.26
N GLU A 39 4.34 4.83 28.30
CA GLU A 39 3.25 3.88 28.53
C GLU A 39 2.25 3.89 27.37
N GLN A 40 1.75 5.07 26.96
CA GLN A 40 0.84 5.18 25.81
C GLN A 40 1.48 4.64 24.53
N THR A 41 2.78 4.90 24.34
CA THR A 41 3.52 4.38 23.19
C THR A 41 3.64 2.86 23.24
N ALA A 42 3.87 2.29 24.41
CA ALA A 42 3.99 0.85 24.61
C ALA A 42 2.67 0.11 24.41
N THR A 43 1.58 0.62 25.01
CA THR A 43 0.24 0.07 24.81
C THR A 43 -0.16 0.11 23.35
N PHE A 44 0.01 1.26 22.69
CA PHE A 44 -0.30 1.38 21.26
C PHE A 44 0.50 0.39 20.41
N TYR A 45 1.79 0.23 20.70
CA TYR A 45 2.65 -0.71 20.00
C TYR A 45 2.18 -2.16 20.16
N GLN A 46 1.78 -2.55 21.37
CA GLN A 46 1.30 -3.91 21.67
C GLN A 46 -0.06 -4.22 21.06
N GLU A 47 -0.99 -3.25 21.08
CA GLU A 47 -2.33 -3.41 20.52
C GLU A 47 -2.32 -3.38 18.98
N ASN A 48 -1.33 -2.71 18.38
CA ASN A 48 -1.23 -2.50 16.94
C ASN A 48 0.02 -3.13 16.33
N ARG A 49 0.49 -4.27 16.88
CA ARG A 49 1.72 -4.97 16.43
C ARG A 49 1.76 -5.16 14.91
N ASN A 50 0.64 -5.49 14.31
CA ASN A 50 0.51 -5.71 12.86
C ASN A 50 0.85 -4.46 12.01
N LEU A 51 0.70 -3.24 12.56
CA LEU A 51 1.09 -2.00 11.87
C LEU A 51 2.61 -1.81 11.79
N PHE A 52 3.34 -2.51 12.67
CA PHE A 52 4.76 -2.30 12.87
C PHE A 52 5.61 -3.49 12.46
N GLU A 53 5.04 -4.70 12.47
CA GLU A 53 5.68 -5.90 11.95
C GLU A 53 6.14 -5.64 10.51
N SER A 54 7.42 -5.87 10.25
CA SER A 54 7.86 -5.97 8.86
C SER A 54 7.14 -7.17 8.24
N GLY A 55 6.45 -7.00 7.12
CA GLY A 55 5.85 -8.15 6.44
C GLY A 55 6.92 -9.20 6.12
N ALA A 56 6.56 -10.48 6.15
CA ALA A 56 7.48 -11.56 5.77
C ALA A 56 8.11 -11.26 4.40
N GLN A 57 9.41 -11.48 4.28
CA GLN A 57 10.14 -11.33 3.03
C GLN A 57 10.73 -12.67 2.60
N VAL A 58 10.76 -12.90 1.30
CA VAL A 58 11.37 -14.07 0.68
C VAL A 58 12.36 -13.64 -0.39
N ASN A 59 13.50 -14.31 -0.47
CA ASN A 59 14.43 -14.15 -1.57
C ASN A 59 14.05 -15.12 -2.69
N VAL A 60 13.77 -14.62 -3.90
CA VAL A 60 13.08 -15.39 -4.94
C VAL A 60 13.87 -15.41 -6.25
N GLN A 61 13.99 -16.58 -6.87
CA GLN A 61 14.26 -16.72 -8.30
C GLN A 61 12.95 -16.95 -9.05
N GLU A 62 12.78 -16.29 -10.19
CA GLU A 62 11.61 -16.37 -11.07
C GLU A 62 12.00 -16.79 -12.49
N ILE A 63 11.14 -17.61 -13.09
CA ILE A 63 11.10 -17.84 -14.53
C ILE A 63 9.71 -17.41 -15.01
N LEU A 64 9.61 -16.21 -15.55
CA LEU A 64 8.40 -15.70 -16.17
C LEU A 64 8.36 -16.15 -17.63
N VAL A 65 7.23 -16.69 -18.08
CA VAL A 65 7.00 -17.10 -19.47
C VAL A 65 5.63 -16.66 -19.95
N LYS A 66 5.41 -16.60 -21.28
CA LYS A 66 4.15 -16.13 -21.87
C LYS A 66 3.07 -17.20 -22.02
N SER A 67 3.42 -18.48 -21.94
CA SER A 67 2.45 -19.58 -22.06
C SER A 67 2.50 -20.52 -20.86
N ASP A 68 1.34 -21.08 -20.53
CA ASP A 68 1.18 -22.13 -19.52
C ASP A 68 1.96 -23.40 -19.88
N ALA A 69 1.97 -23.79 -21.15
CA ALA A 69 2.71 -24.95 -21.64
C ALA A 69 4.22 -24.82 -21.36
N THR A 70 4.82 -23.66 -21.63
CA THR A 70 6.23 -23.39 -21.28
C THR A 70 6.43 -23.41 -19.76
N ALA A 71 5.50 -22.86 -18.98
CA ALA A 71 5.60 -22.81 -17.53
C ALA A 71 5.60 -24.22 -16.92
N TYR A 72 4.69 -25.09 -17.36
CA TYR A 72 4.63 -26.48 -16.92
C TYR A 72 5.85 -27.29 -17.38
N MET A 73 6.39 -27.02 -18.56
CA MET A 73 7.65 -27.64 -19.01
C MET A 73 8.81 -27.24 -18.09
N VAL A 74 8.96 -25.95 -17.79
CA VAL A 74 10.01 -25.42 -16.89
C VAL A 74 9.85 -25.99 -15.49
N PHE A 75 8.63 -25.99 -14.95
CA PHE A 75 8.33 -26.57 -13.63
C PHE A 75 8.78 -28.03 -13.56
N ARG A 76 8.38 -28.86 -14.53
CA ARG A 76 8.78 -30.28 -14.59
C ARG A 76 10.29 -30.46 -14.64
N LYS A 77 10.98 -29.73 -15.51
CA LYS A 77 12.45 -29.75 -15.63
C LYS A 77 13.12 -29.41 -14.30
N ALA A 78 12.68 -28.32 -13.67
CA ALA A 78 13.21 -27.85 -12.40
C ALA A 78 12.98 -28.86 -11.26
N THR A 79 11.77 -29.44 -11.16
CA THR A 79 11.47 -30.48 -10.17
C THR A 79 12.20 -31.80 -10.42
N ALA A 80 12.63 -32.07 -11.65
CA ALA A 80 13.47 -33.21 -12.00
C ALA A 80 14.96 -32.99 -11.66
N GLY A 81 15.31 -31.83 -11.08
CA GLY A 81 16.68 -31.50 -10.64
C GLY A 81 17.50 -30.70 -11.64
N GLU A 82 16.91 -30.25 -12.75
CA GLU A 82 17.59 -29.34 -13.68
C GLU A 82 17.88 -27.98 -13.00
N ASP A 83 19.06 -27.41 -13.28
CA ASP A 83 19.49 -26.16 -12.64
C ASP A 83 18.55 -25.00 -12.96
N PHE A 84 17.93 -24.45 -11.92
CA PHE A 84 16.93 -23.39 -12.02
C PHE A 84 17.52 -22.10 -12.62
N THR A 85 18.78 -21.79 -12.30
CA THR A 85 19.47 -20.60 -12.82
C THR A 85 19.68 -20.70 -14.33
N ARG A 86 20.04 -21.89 -14.84
CA ARG A 86 20.15 -22.15 -16.28
C ARG A 86 18.80 -22.05 -16.97
N LEU A 87 17.77 -22.67 -16.41
CA LEU A 87 16.40 -22.57 -16.93
C LEU A 87 15.93 -21.11 -16.97
N ALA A 88 16.25 -20.32 -15.95
CA ALA A 88 15.91 -18.90 -15.91
C ALA A 88 16.62 -18.10 -17.01
N LYS A 89 17.92 -18.35 -17.25
CA LYS A 89 18.64 -17.69 -18.36
C LYS A 89 18.05 -18.03 -19.72
N GLU A 90 17.56 -19.26 -19.90
CA GLU A 90 17.04 -19.77 -21.16
C GLU A 90 15.60 -19.32 -21.45
N TYR A 91 14.71 -19.38 -20.45
CA TYR A 91 13.26 -19.21 -20.66
C TYR A 91 12.68 -17.92 -20.08
N ASN A 92 13.34 -17.27 -19.11
CA ASN A 92 12.75 -16.13 -18.42
C ASN A 92 12.64 -14.92 -19.37
N VAL A 93 11.42 -14.47 -19.60
CA VAL A 93 11.12 -13.31 -20.46
C VAL A 93 11.25 -11.98 -19.71
N ARG A 94 11.47 -11.99 -18.38
CA ARG A 94 11.77 -10.78 -17.60
C ARG A 94 13.23 -10.36 -17.81
N SER A 95 13.44 -9.46 -18.76
CA SER A 95 14.77 -8.96 -19.17
C SER A 95 15.65 -8.48 -18.01
N GLU A 96 15.05 -7.88 -16.98
CA GLU A 96 15.71 -7.30 -15.82
C GLU A 96 16.44 -8.34 -14.97
N THR A 97 15.95 -9.59 -14.99
CA THR A 97 16.49 -10.67 -14.15
C THR A 97 17.00 -11.87 -14.92
N GLN A 98 16.68 -12.00 -16.22
CA GLN A 98 17.09 -13.12 -17.06
C GLN A 98 18.60 -13.40 -16.97
N ASN A 99 19.43 -12.37 -17.15
CA ASN A 99 20.89 -12.51 -17.11
C ASN A 99 21.44 -12.85 -15.71
N ASN A 100 20.70 -12.49 -14.66
CA ASN A 100 21.01 -12.82 -13.26
C ASN A 100 20.29 -14.10 -12.79
N GLY A 101 19.92 -14.99 -13.73
CA GLY A 101 19.31 -16.27 -13.38
C GLY A 101 17.94 -16.15 -12.72
N GLY A 102 17.17 -15.11 -13.08
CA GLY A 102 15.83 -14.88 -12.57
C GLY A 102 15.77 -14.33 -11.14
N ASN A 103 16.88 -13.91 -10.56
CA ASN A 103 16.90 -13.45 -9.17
C ASN A 103 16.17 -12.09 -9.00
N LEU A 104 15.01 -12.11 -8.34
CA LEU A 104 14.22 -10.93 -7.96
C LEU A 104 14.72 -10.27 -6.67
N GLY A 105 15.56 -10.95 -5.90
CA GLY A 105 16.00 -10.53 -4.57
C GLY A 105 14.93 -10.72 -3.50
N TRP A 106 15.03 -9.94 -2.43
CA TRP A 106 14.09 -9.95 -1.31
C TRP A 106 12.80 -9.21 -1.66
N ILE A 107 11.68 -9.93 -1.65
CA ILE A 107 10.35 -9.40 -1.96
C ILE A 107 9.39 -9.65 -0.79
N SER A 108 8.45 -8.73 -0.57
CA SER A 108 7.32 -8.91 0.35
C SER A 108 6.08 -9.46 -0.35
N GLU A 109 5.05 -9.78 0.42
CA GLU A 109 3.73 -10.24 -0.07
C GLU A 109 3.10 -9.29 -1.11
N THR A 110 3.38 -7.99 -1.02
CA THR A 110 2.77 -6.96 -1.88
C THR A 110 3.55 -6.68 -3.16
N GLN A 111 4.74 -7.27 -3.33
CA GLN A 111 5.57 -7.08 -4.51
C GLN A 111 5.33 -8.21 -5.51
N TYR A 112 5.34 -7.87 -6.81
CA TYR A 112 5.14 -8.82 -7.91
C TYR A 112 3.81 -9.61 -7.84
N ASP A 113 2.76 -8.96 -7.34
CA ASP A 113 1.39 -9.49 -7.30
C ASP A 113 1.29 -10.92 -6.72
N ALA A 114 0.85 -11.88 -7.53
CA ALA A 114 0.65 -13.28 -7.12
C ALA A 114 1.96 -13.98 -6.73
N VAL A 115 3.11 -13.53 -7.25
CA VAL A 115 4.43 -14.09 -6.92
C VAL A 115 4.78 -13.80 -5.46
N GLY A 116 4.61 -12.55 -5.00
CA GLY A 116 4.80 -12.18 -3.59
C GLY A 116 3.85 -12.96 -2.67
N GLN A 117 2.57 -13.00 -3.02
CA GLN A 117 1.52 -13.68 -2.23
C GLN A 117 1.74 -15.19 -2.08
N LYS A 118 2.18 -15.86 -3.14
CA LYS A 118 2.52 -17.28 -3.09
C LYS A 118 3.88 -17.50 -2.42
N GLY A 119 4.88 -16.69 -2.77
CA GLY A 119 6.26 -16.84 -2.32
C GLY A 119 6.39 -16.75 -0.80
N VAL A 120 5.74 -15.78 -0.16
CA VAL A 120 5.78 -15.68 1.31
C VAL A 120 5.16 -16.91 2.01
N LYS A 121 4.38 -17.76 1.34
CA LYS A 121 3.77 -18.96 1.94
C LYS A 121 4.59 -20.24 1.71
N MET A 122 5.64 -20.16 0.88
CA MET A 122 6.49 -21.29 0.50
C MET A 122 7.68 -21.46 1.45
N LYS A 123 8.26 -22.66 1.45
CA LYS A 123 9.48 -23.00 2.20
C LYS A 123 10.74 -22.69 1.40
N VAL A 124 11.85 -22.47 2.10
CA VAL A 124 13.17 -22.33 1.45
C VAL A 124 13.50 -23.60 0.65
N GLY A 125 13.93 -23.43 -0.59
CA GLY A 125 14.22 -24.50 -1.54
C GLY A 125 13.00 -24.99 -2.35
N GLU A 126 11.79 -24.60 -1.98
CA GLU A 126 10.56 -25.02 -2.67
C GLU A 126 10.45 -24.36 -4.05
N ILE A 127 9.97 -25.13 -5.03
CA ILE A 127 9.65 -24.68 -6.40
C ILE A 127 8.12 -24.68 -6.55
N SER A 128 7.55 -23.57 -7.02
CA SER A 128 6.11 -23.45 -7.19
C SER A 128 5.62 -24.16 -8.45
N GLU A 129 4.37 -24.61 -8.44
CA GLU A 129 3.62 -24.76 -9.69
C GLU A 129 3.50 -23.40 -10.43
N PRO A 130 3.16 -23.40 -11.73
CA PRO A 130 2.94 -22.15 -12.48
C PRO A 130 1.92 -21.21 -11.81
N ILE A 131 2.34 -19.98 -11.56
CA ILE A 131 1.53 -18.90 -10.99
C ILE A 131 1.06 -18.01 -12.14
N ASN A 132 -0.26 -17.94 -12.36
CA ASN A 132 -0.84 -17.06 -13.38
C ASN A 132 -1.00 -15.63 -12.83
N HIS A 133 -0.53 -14.63 -13.59
CA HIS A 133 -0.78 -13.22 -13.32
C HIS A 133 -0.70 -12.39 -14.61
N LYS A 134 -0.93 -11.08 -14.50
CA LYS A 134 -1.07 -10.16 -15.64
C LYS A 134 0.10 -10.14 -16.64
N GLU A 135 1.30 -10.57 -16.24
CA GLU A 135 2.50 -10.53 -17.09
C GLU A 135 2.77 -11.88 -17.80
N GLY A 136 2.05 -12.94 -17.43
CA GLY A 136 2.22 -14.31 -17.93
C GLY A 136 2.13 -15.34 -16.80
N PHE A 137 2.98 -16.36 -16.89
CA PHE A 137 3.06 -17.45 -15.92
C PHE A 137 4.44 -17.48 -15.30
N SER A 138 4.51 -17.42 -13.97
CA SER A 138 5.76 -17.49 -13.23
C SER A 138 5.92 -18.82 -12.52
N VAL A 139 7.10 -19.43 -12.68
CA VAL A 139 7.58 -20.52 -11.81
C VAL A 139 8.63 -19.90 -10.90
N ILE A 140 8.49 -20.08 -9.59
CA ILE A 140 9.43 -19.49 -8.62
C ILE A 140 10.13 -20.53 -7.77
N ARG A 141 11.34 -20.18 -7.32
CA ARG A 141 12.10 -20.93 -6.31
C ARG A 141 12.46 -20.00 -5.16
N ILE A 142 12.21 -20.45 -3.92
CA ILE A 142 12.59 -19.69 -2.73
C ILE A 142 14.05 -19.99 -2.37
N LEU A 143 14.87 -18.95 -2.34
CA LEU A 143 16.27 -19.03 -1.94
C LEU A 143 16.45 -18.87 -0.44
N ASP A 144 15.67 -17.99 0.18
CA ASP A 144 15.77 -17.67 1.60
C ASP A 144 14.48 -16.99 2.10
N ARG A 145 14.28 -16.94 3.42
CA ARG A 145 13.08 -16.38 4.06
C ARG A 145 13.43 -15.61 5.34
N LYS A 146 12.84 -14.43 5.48
CA LYS A 146 12.82 -13.64 6.72
C LYS A 146 11.39 -13.64 7.24
N SER A 147 11.20 -14.15 8.45
CA SER A 147 9.95 -13.92 9.17
C SER A 147 9.73 -12.43 9.37
N GLY A 148 8.48 -12.02 9.45
CA GLY A 148 8.19 -10.68 9.94
C GLY A 148 8.78 -10.53 11.33
N GLU A 149 9.53 -9.46 11.53
CA GLU A 149 10.09 -9.14 12.84
C GLU A 149 9.40 -7.88 13.35
N LEU A 150 9.04 -7.94 14.62
CA LEU A 150 8.57 -6.76 15.30
C LEU A 150 9.78 -5.88 15.62
N PRO A 151 9.79 -4.64 15.13
CA PRO A 151 10.88 -3.74 15.41
C PRO A 151 11.05 -3.52 16.91
N ASP A 152 12.29 -3.37 17.38
CA ASP A 152 12.53 -2.99 18.77
C ASP A 152 11.79 -1.68 19.10
N LEU A 153 11.02 -1.69 20.18
CA LEU A 153 10.17 -0.58 20.58
C LEU A 153 10.99 0.70 20.78
N LYS A 154 12.11 0.62 21.51
CA LYS A 154 12.93 1.79 21.85
C LYS A 154 13.54 2.41 20.61
N LYS A 155 14.01 1.61 19.67
CA LYS A 155 14.55 2.06 18.37
C LYS A 155 13.47 2.67 17.46
N ASN A 156 12.19 2.38 17.70
CA ASN A 156 11.10 2.76 16.81
C ASN A 156 10.05 3.68 17.44
N THR A 157 10.27 4.15 18.67
CA THR A 157 9.41 5.10 19.40
C THR A 157 8.93 6.28 18.54
N SER A 158 9.82 6.88 17.75
CA SER A 158 9.46 8.01 16.87
C SER A 158 8.47 7.61 15.77
N ARG A 159 8.64 6.42 15.17
CA ARG A 159 7.70 5.88 14.17
C ARG A 159 6.35 5.57 14.82
N ILE A 160 6.35 4.94 15.99
CA ILE A 160 5.14 4.57 16.73
C ILE A 160 4.34 5.82 17.10
N ARG A 161 4.99 6.83 17.69
CA ARG A 161 4.34 8.11 18.07
C ARG A 161 3.83 8.90 16.87
N ARG A 162 4.48 8.79 15.71
CA ARG A 162 3.95 9.38 14.47
C ARG A 162 2.65 8.70 14.05
N GLU A 163 2.59 7.38 14.13
CA GLU A 163 1.38 6.62 13.81
C GLU A 163 0.24 6.94 14.77
N MET A 164 0.51 6.98 16.07
CA MET A 164 -0.44 7.44 17.09
C MET A 164 -1.01 8.83 16.77
N ARG A 165 -0.16 9.77 16.35
CA ARG A 165 -0.58 11.13 15.97
C ARG A 165 -1.46 11.11 14.72
N ASN A 166 -1.10 10.30 13.73
CA ASN A 166 -1.89 10.16 12.49
C ASN A 166 -3.30 9.64 12.80
N GLN A 167 -3.39 8.57 13.59
CA GLN A 167 -4.66 7.98 13.99
C GLN A 167 -5.50 8.95 14.81
N MET A 168 -4.92 9.58 15.85
CA MET A 168 -5.65 10.56 16.68
C MET A 168 -6.11 11.77 15.86
N THR A 169 -5.33 12.20 14.86
CA THR A 169 -5.72 13.27 13.94
C THR A 169 -6.89 12.85 13.06
N ALA A 170 -6.88 11.63 12.53
CA ALA A 170 -7.96 11.08 11.73
C ALA A 170 -9.27 10.98 12.53
N ASP A 171 -9.18 10.49 13.77
CA ASP A 171 -10.33 10.35 14.68
C ASP A 171 -10.91 11.71 15.04
N ARG A 172 -10.07 12.68 15.44
CA ARG A 172 -10.51 14.05 15.74
C ARG A 172 -11.11 14.73 14.52
N LYS A 173 -10.54 14.51 13.33
CA LYS A 173 -11.08 15.05 12.07
C LYS A 173 -12.46 14.49 11.80
N LYS A 174 -12.65 13.18 11.97
CA LYS A 174 -13.95 12.54 11.81
C LYS A 174 -14.96 13.12 12.79
N GLN A 175 -14.63 13.16 14.08
CA GLN A 175 -15.51 13.72 15.13
C GLN A 175 -15.89 15.18 14.86
N TRP A 176 -14.92 16.02 14.46
CA TRP A 176 -15.15 17.41 14.14
C TRP A 176 -16.07 17.58 12.91
N LEU A 177 -15.84 16.81 11.85
CA LEU A 177 -16.71 16.83 10.67
C LEU A 177 -18.11 16.33 10.97
N ASP A 178 -18.25 15.27 11.78
CA ASP A 178 -19.55 14.74 12.19
C ASP A 178 -20.32 15.77 13.02
N GLY A 179 -19.64 16.51 13.92
CA GLY A 179 -20.24 17.61 14.67
C GLY A 179 -20.69 18.80 13.80
N ILE A 180 -19.90 19.17 12.78
CA ILE A 180 -20.31 20.19 11.81
C ILE A 180 -21.55 19.73 11.03
N LYS A 181 -21.55 18.50 10.53
CA LYS A 181 -22.69 17.96 9.78
C LYS A 181 -23.97 17.90 10.61
N ALA A 182 -23.87 17.61 11.90
CA ALA A 182 -25.03 17.57 12.79
C ALA A 182 -25.58 18.97 13.11
N SER A 183 -24.73 20.00 13.11
CA SER A 183 -25.13 21.38 13.46
C SER A 183 -25.61 22.21 12.26
N ILE A 184 -25.33 21.78 11.02
CA ILE A 184 -25.74 22.47 9.80
C ILE A 184 -26.80 21.61 9.10
N PRO A 185 -28.02 22.12 8.85
CA PRO A 185 -29.01 21.41 8.05
C PRO A 185 -28.50 21.32 6.59
N VAL A 186 -27.99 20.15 6.21
CA VAL A 186 -27.59 19.86 4.83
C VAL A 186 -28.81 19.34 4.08
N MET A 187 -29.37 20.14 3.18
CA MET A 187 -30.37 19.67 2.21
C MET A 187 -29.68 19.08 1.00
N VAL A 188 -29.77 17.76 0.85
CA VAL A 188 -29.26 17.03 -0.32
C VAL A 188 -30.39 16.92 -1.35
N TYR A 189 -30.27 17.62 -2.48
CA TYR A 189 -31.20 17.49 -3.59
C TYR A 189 -30.84 16.29 -4.48
N GLU A 190 -31.16 15.09 -4.02
CA GLU A 190 -30.85 13.83 -4.71
C GLU A 190 -31.23 13.80 -6.21
N PRO A 191 -32.42 14.28 -6.65
CA PRO A 191 -32.78 14.23 -8.06
C PRO A 191 -31.82 15.00 -8.98
N ALA A 192 -31.31 16.15 -8.51
CA ALA A 192 -30.34 16.95 -9.26
C ALA A 192 -28.95 16.28 -9.29
N LEU A 193 -28.54 15.69 -8.16
CA LEU A 193 -27.26 14.98 -8.06
C LEU A 193 -27.23 13.69 -8.90
N ARG A 194 -28.31 12.91 -8.91
CA ARG A 194 -28.42 11.70 -9.74
C ARG A 194 -28.33 12.00 -11.24
N LYS A 195 -28.94 13.11 -11.67
CA LYS A 195 -28.91 13.56 -13.07
C LYS A 195 -27.51 14.00 -13.51
N GLU A 196 -26.78 14.70 -12.63
CA GLU A 196 -25.46 15.26 -12.94
C GLU A 196 -24.33 14.22 -12.84
N PHE A 197 -24.37 13.37 -11.81
CA PHE A 197 -23.27 12.46 -11.49
C PHE A 197 -23.46 11.02 -12.00
N LYS A 198 -24.55 10.74 -12.74
CA LYS A 198 -24.90 9.40 -13.26
C LYS A 198 -24.60 8.31 -12.24
N PHE A 199 -25.19 8.43 -11.04
CA PHE A 199 -25.18 7.34 -10.08
C PHE A 199 -26.05 6.22 -10.64
N ASP A 200 -25.47 5.41 -11.52
CA ASP A 200 -26.10 4.18 -12.01
C ASP A 200 -26.35 3.29 -10.80
N GLN A 201 -27.56 2.76 -10.76
CA GLN A 201 -27.96 1.80 -9.73
C GLN A 201 -27.12 0.55 -9.96
N ALA A 202 -26.13 0.31 -9.09
CA ALA A 202 -25.54 -1.00 -8.97
C ALA A 202 -26.62 -1.92 -8.40
N GLU A 203 -27.09 -2.85 -9.24
CA GLU A 203 -27.79 -4.08 -8.83
C GLU A 203 -26.90 -4.97 -7.95
#